data_AF-A0A4P5U401-F1
#
_entry.id   AF-A0A4P5U401-F1
#
_cell.length_a   1.000
_cell.length_b   1.000
_cell.length_c   1.000
_cell.angle_alpha   90.00
_cell.angle_beta   90.00
_cell.angle_gamma   90.00
#
_symmetry.space_group_name_H-M   'P 1'
#
loop_
_entity.id
_entity.type
_entity.pdbx_description
1 polymer ?
#
loop_
_entity_poly.entity_id
_entity_poly.type
_entity_poly.pdbx_seq_one_letter_code
_entity_poly.pdbx_strand_id
1 'polypeptide(L)'
;MTISSYDGDREAFEWRTGALFLLIFGAWLFLILQYRALPPAVANIALVIVCAWYMSLQHELLHGHPTRHAGLNRLFGLMPFAAWYPYDVYRDSHLTHHRDELLTIPGLDPESNYVDPSTWQGMKPWRRFLCWSMRTVAGRFLFGPAITILHVWADIFTGPGQRGWRAVRTWAEHLTLLALLLWWVGEQSGISSLHYLFAVAYPALGLAMLRSFYEHRPAHLPGHRIVVNQAGLFWRLLYLNNNYHAVHHAVPGLAWYQIPVFWHAHREQLLATNGQFHLQGYGSLFWRHLFRPIDSPEHPGLGDAGPQARSAK
;
A
#
# COMPACT_ATOMS: atom_id res chain seq x y z
N MET A 1 1.30 30.50 0.46
CA MET A 1 2.35 29.55 0.02
C MET A 1 1.69 28.20 -0.08
N THR A 2 1.43 27.71 -1.28
CA THR A 2 0.80 26.40 -1.51
C THR A 2 1.79 25.33 -1.03
N ILE A 3 1.36 24.41 -0.16
CA ILE A 3 2.20 23.33 0.40
C ILE A 3 2.97 22.54 -0.69
N SER A 4 2.44 22.55 -1.92
CA SER A 4 3.01 21.92 -3.12
C SER A 4 4.43 22.35 -3.53
N SER A 5 5.03 23.39 -2.95
CA SER A 5 6.35 23.90 -3.39
C SER A 5 7.52 23.55 -2.45
N TYR A 6 7.43 22.47 -1.68
CA TYR A 6 8.57 22.02 -0.85
C TYR A 6 9.64 21.36 -1.74
N ASP A 7 10.53 22.17 -2.28
CA ASP A 7 11.82 21.76 -2.86
C ASP A 7 12.88 21.80 -1.77
N GLY A 8 12.85 20.82 -0.85
CA GLY A 8 13.99 20.57 0.01
C GLY A 8 15.17 20.08 -0.85
N ASP A 9 16.39 20.57 -0.57
CA ASP A 9 17.63 20.09 -1.21
C ASP A 9 17.69 18.55 -1.16
N ARG A 10 17.32 17.89 -2.25
CA ARG A 10 17.36 16.43 -2.32
C ARG A 10 18.82 16.01 -2.37
N GLU A 11 19.33 15.33 -1.36
CA GLU A 11 20.65 14.67 -1.45
C GLU A 11 20.71 13.80 -2.73
N ALA A 12 21.88 13.67 -3.35
CA ALA A 12 22.03 12.78 -4.52
C ALA A 12 21.70 11.33 -4.16
N PHE A 13 22.01 10.95 -2.91
CA PHE A 13 21.64 9.70 -2.28
C PHE A 13 21.21 9.96 -0.85
N GLU A 14 19.97 9.63 -0.53
CA GLU A 14 19.43 9.75 0.81
C GLU A 14 19.82 8.55 1.66
N TRP A 15 20.84 8.72 2.50
CA TRP A 15 21.47 7.62 3.22
C TRP A 15 20.53 6.89 4.19
N ARG A 16 19.49 7.56 4.73
CA ARG A 16 18.55 6.97 5.70
C ARG A 16 17.69 5.89 5.05
N THR A 17 17.11 6.16 3.88
CA THR A 17 16.39 5.12 3.11
C THR A 17 17.35 4.09 2.53
N GLY A 18 18.57 4.47 2.17
CA GLY A 18 19.62 3.51 1.79
C GLY A 18 19.97 2.52 2.91
N ALA A 19 20.18 3.00 4.13
CA ALA A 19 20.44 2.17 5.31
C ALA A 19 19.23 1.31 5.67
N LEU A 20 18.02 1.85 5.54
CA LEU A 20 16.77 1.12 5.73
C LEU A 20 16.63 -0.04 4.74
N PHE A 21 16.96 0.18 3.46
CA PHE A 21 17.00 -0.88 2.46
C PHE A 21 17.96 -2.01 2.88
N LEU A 22 19.20 -1.67 3.26
CA LEU A 22 20.18 -2.66 3.71
C LEU A 22 19.71 -3.41 4.97
N LEU A 23 19.04 -2.72 5.89
CA LEU A 23 18.49 -3.31 7.10
C LEU A 23 17.35 -4.30 6.78
N ILE A 24 16.39 -3.91 5.94
CA ILE A 24 15.28 -4.79 5.53
C ILE A 24 15.80 -6.00 4.78
N PHE A 25 16.70 -5.79 3.82
CA PHE A 25 17.32 -6.88 3.04
C PHE A 25 18.13 -7.82 3.94
N GLY A 26 18.98 -7.26 4.80
CA GLY A 26 19.80 -8.01 5.74
C GLY A 26 18.96 -8.78 6.75
N ALA A 27 17.89 -8.19 7.27
CA ALA A 27 16.95 -8.86 8.17
C ALA A 27 16.24 -10.03 7.47
N TRP A 28 15.75 -9.83 6.23
CA TRP A 28 15.13 -10.91 5.45
C TRP A 28 16.13 -12.04 5.20
N LEU A 29 17.33 -11.71 4.73
CA LEU A 29 18.39 -12.69 4.46
C LEU A 29 18.78 -13.47 5.71
N PHE A 30 18.99 -12.78 6.83
CA PHE A 30 19.28 -13.39 8.12
C PHE A 30 18.17 -14.37 8.54
N LEU A 31 16.90 -13.96 8.45
CA LEU A 31 15.77 -14.81 8.83
C LEU A 31 15.65 -16.06 7.96
N ILE A 32 15.93 -15.97 6.65
CA ILE A 32 15.95 -17.15 5.76
C ILE A 32 17.09 -18.09 6.14
N LEU A 33 18.31 -17.57 6.28
CA LEU A 33 19.49 -18.40 6.58
C LEU A 33 19.43 -19.03 7.99
N GLN A 34 18.80 -18.35 8.95
CA GLN A 34 18.66 -18.83 10.33
C GLN A 34 17.30 -19.50 10.60
N TYR A 35 16.46 -19.68 9.59
CA TYR A 35 15.08 -20.14 9.79
C TYR A 35 14.99 -21.46 10.58
N ARG A 36 15.90 -22.41 10.31
CA ARG A 36 15.95 -23.71 11.00
C ARG A 36 16.48 -23.64 12.44
N ALA A 37 17.24 -22.60 12.77
CA ALA A 37 17.80 -22.37 14.11
C ALA A 37 16.85 -21.58 15.02
N LEU A 38 15.90 -20.86 14.43
CA LEU A 38 14.91 -20.05 15.15
C LEU A 38 13.64 -20.87 15.46
N PRO A 39 12.91 -20.54 16.54
CA PRO A 39 11.57 -21.07 16.74
C PRO A 39 10.67 -20.77 15.53
N PRO A 40 10.00 -21.76 14.91
CA PRO A 40 9.29 -21.57 13.63
C PRO A 40 8.25 -20.44 13.66
N ALA A 41 7.53 -20.28 14.77
CA ALA A 41 6.55 -19.20 14.92
C ALA A 41 7.21 -17.81 14.91
N VAL A 42 8.35 -17.66 15.61
CA VAL A 42 9.10 -16.39 15.68
C VAL A 42 9.67 -16.04 14.32
N ALA A 43 10.30 -16.99 13.63
CA ALA A 43 10.85 -16.78 12.30
C ALA A 43 9.77 -16.37 11.30
N ASN A 44 8.62 -17.05 11.30
CA ASN A 44 7.50 -16.72 10.42
C ASN A 44 6.94 -15.32 10.70
N ILE A 45 6.66 -14.98 11.95
CA ILE A 45 6.12 -13.65 12.30
C ILE A 45 7.12 -12.55 11.91
N ALA A 46 8.41 -12.77 12.17
CA ALA A 46 9.45 -11.82 11.79
C ALA A 46 9.53 -11.65 10.26
N LEU A 47 9.46 -12.74 9.49
CA LEU A 47 9.41 -12.68 8.02
C LEU A 47 8.18 -11.93 7.52
N VAL A 48 7.00 -12.16 8.12
CA VAL A 48 5.77 -11.42 7.80
C VAL A 48 5.96 -9.91 7.99
N ILE A 49 6.53 -9.51 9.13
CA ILE A 49 6.78 -8.10 9.44
C ILE A 49 7.81 -7.51 8.46
N VAL A 50 8.91 -8.21 8.19
CA VAL A 50 9.96 -7.74 7.28
C VAL A 50 9.45 -7.62 5.85
N CYS A 51 8.65 -8.57 5.36
CA CYS A 51 8.02 -8.49 4.04
C CYS A 51 7.01 -7.34 3.95
N ALA A 52 6.21 -7.08 5.00
CA ALA A 52 5.33 -5.93 5.06
C ALA A 52 6.10 -4.60 5.12
N TRP A 53 7.23 -4.58 5.82
CA TRP A 53 8.12 -3.43 5.89
C TRP A 53 8.76 -3.13 4.53
N TYR A 54 9.16 -4.18 3.81
CA TYR A 54 9.63 -4.06 2.44
C TYR A 54 8.57 -3.49 1.49
N MET A 55 7.29 -3.82 1.63
CA MET A 55 6.23 -3.18 0.83
C MET A 55 6.10 -1.68 1.13
N SER A 56 6.32 -1.27 2.39
CA SER A 56 6.39 0.14 2.73
C SER A 56 7.65 0.80 2.15
N LEU A 57 8.78 0.09 2.08
CA LEU A 57 9.96 0.58 1.36
C LEU A 57 9.69 0.71 -0.14
N GLN A 58 9.00 -0.24 -0.77
CA GLN A 58 8.61 -0.15 -2.19
C GLN A 58 7.80 1.11 -2.48
N HIS A 59 6.99 1.56 -1.52
CA HIS A 59 6.27 2.83 -1.58
C HIS A 59 7.20 4.05 -1.57
N GLU A 60 8.25 4.07 -0.74
CA GLU A 60 9.27 5.14 -0.79
C GLU A 60 10.07 5.11 -2.11
N LEU A 61 10.38 3.90 -2.61
CA LEU A 61 11.14 3.69 -3.85
C LEU A 61 10.45 4.31 -5.06
N LEU A 62 9.13 4.16 -5.16
CA LEU A 62 8.35 4.73 -6.26
C LEU A 62 8.23 6.26 -6.18
N HIS A 63 8.41 6.85 -5.00
CA HIS A 63 8.39 8.30 -4.77
C HIS A 63 9.76 8.97 -4.93
N GLY A 64 10.76 8.22 -5.40
CA GLY A 64 12.06 8.76 -5.75
C GLY A 64 13.11 8.69 -4.64
N HIS A 65 12.94 7.82 -3.65
CA HIS A 65 13.93 7.55 -2.62
C HIS A 65 14.59 6.18 -2.83
N PRO A 66 15.83 5.93 -2.37
CA PRO A 66 16.77 6.91 -1.81
C PRO A 66 17.46 7.75 -2.89
N THR A 67 17.21 7.50 -4.18
CA THR A 67 17.97 8.14 -5.26
C THR A 67 17.06 8.91 -6.22
N ARG A 68 17.59 9.96 -6.83
CA ARG A 68 16.89 10.69 -7.91
C ARG A 68 16.68 9.85 -9.17
N HIS A 69 17.32 8.67 -9.28
CA HIS A 69 17.25 7.80 -10.45
C HIS A 69 16.18 6.72 -10.28
N ALA A 70 15.03 6.92 -10.92
CA ALA A 70 13.90 5.98 -10.88
C ALA A 70 14.28 4.54 -11.31
N GLY A 71 15.24 4.37 -12.22
CA GLY A 71 15.74 3.06 -12.63
C GLY A 71 16.48 2.30 -11.52
N LEU A 72 17.27 3.02 -10.70
CA LEU A 72 17.98 2.42 -9.57
C LEU A 72 17.00 2.08 -8.43
N ASN A 73 16.05 2.98 -8.13
CA ASN A 73 15.01 2.69 -7.13
C ASN A 73 14.13 1.51 -7.58
N ARG A 74 13.82 1.42 -8.88
CA ARG A 74 13.13 0.27 -9.47
C ARG A 74 13.88 -1.02 -9.20
N LEU A 75 15.20 -1.06 -9.42
CA LEU A 75 16.02 -2.26 -9.18
C LEU A 75 15.86 -2.77 -7.74
N PHE A 76 15.86 -1.89 -6.76
CA PHE A 76 15.60 -2.25 -5.36
C PHE A 76 14.19 -2.77 -5.14
N GLY A 77 13.20 -2.22 -5.85
CA GLY A 77 11.80 -2.60 -5.75
C GLY A 77 11.43 -3.91 -6.45
N LEU A 78 12.28 -4.42 -7.37
CA LEU A 78 12.02 -5.66 -8.11
C LEU A 78 12.12 -6.92 -7.25
N MET A 79 12.70 -6.87 -6.05
CA MET A 79 12.81 -8.07 -5.22
C MET A 79 11.41 -8.57 -4.82
N PRO A 80 11.05 -9.82 -5.14
CA PRO A 80 9.67 -10.30 -5.00
C PRO A 80 9.39 -10.82 -3.58
N PHE A 81 9.85 -10.14 -2.54
CA PHE A 81 9.66 -10.56 -1.14
C PHE A 81 8.18 -10.69 -0.77
N ALA A 82 7.35 -9.78 -1.30
CA ALA A 82 5.90 -9.78 -1.14
C ALA A 82 5.15 -10.73 -2.09
N ALA A 83 5.84 -11.35 -3.06
CA ALA A 83 5.39 -12.33 -4.06
C ALA A 83 4.24 -11.93 -5.01
N TRP A 84 3.26 -11.16 -4.55
CA TRP A 84 1.93 -11.13 -5.15
C TRP A 84 1.72 -10.13 -6.28
N TYR A 85 2.62 -9.17 -6.46
CA TYR A 85 2.48 -8.15 -7.49
C TYR A 85 3.84 -7.70 -8.05
N PRO A 86 3.92 -7.39 -9.35
CA PRO A 86 5.09 -6.73 -9.92
C PRO A 86 5.23 -5.29 -9.40
N TYR A 87 6.45 -4.87 -9.10
CA TYR A 87 6.74 -3.49 -8.65
C TYR A 87 6.19 -2.43 -9.60
N ASP A 88 6.34 -2.62 -10.91
CA ASP A 88 5.87 -1.66 -11.91
C ASP A 88 4.34 -1.54 -11.95
N VAL A 89 3.61 -2.65 -11.73
CA VAL A 89 2.14 -2.63 -11.64
C VAL A 89 1.72 -1.86 -10.38
N TYR A 90 2.37 -2.11 -9.24
CA TYR A 90 2.13 -1.37 -8.02
C TYR A 90 2.44 0.13 -8.19
N ARG A 91 3.60 0.48 -8.76
CA ARG A 91 3.97 1.88 -9.05
C ARG A 91 2.91 2.58 -9.89
N ASP A 92 2.54 2.00 -11.02
CA ASP A 92 1.66 2.65 -11.98
C ASP A 92 0.23 2.82 -11.40
N SER A 93 -0.24 1.83 -10.64
CA SER A 93 -1.51 1.91 -9.89
C SER A 93 -1.45 3.00 -8.81
N HIS A 94 -0.38 3.03 -8.03
CA HIS A 94 -0.25 3.97 -6.92
C HIS A 94 -0.06 5.41 -7.41
N LEU A 95 0.73 5.66 -8.45
CA LEU A 95 0.83 7.00 -9.07
C LEU A 95 -0.51 7.47 -9.65
N THR A 96 -1.36 6.54 -10.11
CA THR A 96 -2.74 6.87 -10.51
C THR A 96 -3.61 7.28 -9.32
N HIS A 97 -3.41 6.64 -8.16
CA HIS A 97 -4.10 6.92 -6.91
C HIS A 97 -3.79 8.31 -6.32
N HIS A 98 -2.62 8.89 -6.60
CA HIS A 98 -2.23 10.26 -6.20
C HIS A 98 -3.05 11.40 -6.84
N ARG A 99 -4.11 11.07 -7.57
CA ARG A 99 -5.10 12.03 -8.08
C ARG A 99 -6.17 12.28 -7.03
N ASP A 100 -5.90 13.22 -6.13
CA ASP A 100 -6.76 13.54 -4.97
C ASP A 100 -8.23 13.71 -5.34
N GLU A 101 -8.53 14.33 -6.48
CA GLU A 101 -9.89 14.57 -6.97
C GLU A 101 -10.67 13.29 -7.25
N LEU A 102 -9.97 12.20 -7.56
CA LEU A 102 -10.54 10.89 -7.89
C LEU A 102 -10.62 9.93 -6.70
N LEU A 103 -9.97 10.25 -5.58
CA LEU A 103 -9.94 9.41 -4.38
C LEU A 103 -11.35 9.00 -3.95
N THR A 104 -11.46 7.73 -3.51
CA THR A 104 -12.69 7.04 -3.10
C THR A 104 -13.65 6.71 -4.23
N ILE A 105 -13.53 7.29 -5.42
CA ILE A 105 -14.47 7.08 -6.52
C ILE A 105 -14.27 5.67 -7.12
N PRO A 106 -15.27 4.77 -7.02
CA PRO A 106 -15.15 3.40 -7.53
C PRO A 106 -14.82 3.37 -9.02
N GLY A 107 -13.81 2.58 -9.39
CA GLY A 107 -13.38 2.41 -10.78
C GLY A 107 -12.50 3.52 -11.36
N LEU A 108 -12.37 4.66 -10.68
CA LEU A 108 -11.41 5.72 -11.04
C LEU A 108 -10.21 5.74 -10.11
N ASP A 109 -10.45 5.60 -8.80
CA ASP A 109 -9.40 5.36 -7.82
C ASP A 109 -9.11 3.84 -7.74
N PRO A 110 -7.90 3.39 -8.14
CA PRO A 110 -7.55 1.98 -8.16
C PRO A 110 -7.38 1.37 -6.76
N GLU A 111 -7.25 2.21 -5.72
CA GLU A 111 -7.20 1.78 -4.32
C GLU A 111 -8.53 2.01 -3.58
N SER A 112 -9.59 2.42 -4.30
CA SER A 112 -10.90 2.62 -3.69
C SER A 112 -11.46 1.30 -3.17
N ASN A 113 -11.90 1.34 -1.91
CA ASN A 113 -12.57 0.22 -1.26
C ASN A 113 -14.11 0.30 -1.42
N TYR A 114 -14.61 1.31 -2.13
CA TYR A 114 -16.05 1.58 -2.28
C TYR A 114 -16.61 0.95 -3.55
N VAL A 115 -17.91 0.70 -3.51
CA VAL A 115 -18.69 0.18 -4.63
C VAL A 115 -19.66 1.26 -5.09
N ASP A 116 -19.80 1.42 -6.40
CA ASP A 116 -20.79 2.33 -6.97
C ASP A 116 -22.23 1.92 -6.59
N PRO A 117 -23.14 2.85 -6.24
CA PRO A 117 -24.51 2.54 -5.85
C PRO A 117 -25.28 1.65 -6.83
N SER A 118 -25.12 1.89 -8.14
CA SER A 118 -25.81 1.08 -9.17
C SER A 118 -25.30 -0.36 -9.17
N THR A 119 -23.98 -0.54 -9.00
CA THR A 119 -23.36 -1.86 -8.88
C THR A 119 -23.78 -2.54 -7.57
N TRP A 120 -23.89 -1.77 -6.48
CA TRP A 120 -24.32 -2.27 -5.18
C TRP A 120 -25.75 -2.81 -5.19
N GLN A 121 -26.69 -2.11 -5.83
CA GLN A 121 -28.09 -2.52 -5.94
C GLN A 121 -28.26 -3.88 -6.63
N GLY A 122 -27.50 -4.15 -7.69
CA GLY A 122 -27.49 -5.44 -8.40
C GLY A 122 -26.63 -6.54 -7.77
N MET A 123 -25.94 -6.26 -6.65
CA MET A 123 -24.94 -7.15 -6.09
C MET A 123 -25.54 -8.35 -5.35
N LYS A 124 -25.08 -9.57 -5.69
CA LYS A 124 -25.46 -10.81 -4.99
C LYS A 124 -25.09 -10.76 -3.49
N PRO A 125 -25.84 -11.42 -2.59
CA PRO A 125 -25.61 -11.36 -1.14
C PRO A 125 -24.19 -11.71 -0.69
N TRP A 126 -23.55 -12.72 -1.28
CA TRP A 126 -22.20 -13.12 -0.93
C TRP A 126 -21.14 -12.06 -1.29
N ARG A 127 -21.33 -11.30 -2.38
CA ARG A 127 -20.43 -10.20 -2.75
C ARG A 127 -20.60 -9.03 -1.78
N ARG A 128 -21.84 -8.72 -1.39
CA ARG A 128 -22.12 -7.72 -0.34
C ARG A 128 -21.48 -8.12 0.99
N PHE A 129 -21.54 -9.40 1.35
CA PHE A 129 -20.85 -9.92 2.54
C PHE A 129 -19.34 -9.70 2.47
N LEU A 130 -18.70 -9.97 1.33
CA LEU A 130 -17.26 -9.70 1.17
C LEU A 130 -16.95 -8.20 1.28
N CYS A 131 -17.71 -7.34 0.62
CA CYS A 131 -17.55 -5.89 0.71
C CYS A 131 -17.68 -5.39 2.16
N TRP A 132 -18.68 -5.86 2.91
CA TRP A 132 -18.83 -5.54 4.34
C TRP A 132 -17.69 -6.10 5.19
N SER A 133 -17.24 -7.32 4.91
CA SER A 133 -16.11 -7.94 5.61
C SER A 133 -14.83 -7.12 5.41
N MET A 134 -14.58 -6.62 4.20
CA MET A 134 -13.43 -5.73 3.92
C MET A 134 -13.49 -4.39 4.68
N ARG A 135 -14.65 -3.99 5.20
CA ARG A 135 -14.80 -2.82 6.10
C ARG A 135 -14.47 -3.11 7.56
N THR A 136 -14.14 -4.36 7.89
CA THR A 136 -13.59 -4.76 9.19
C THR A 136 -12.09 -4.97 9.09
N VAL A 137 -11.36 -4.82 10.19
CA VAL A 137 -9.91 -5.05 10.22
C VAL A 137 -9.58 -6.52 9.98
N ALA A 138 -10.33 -7.45 10.58
CA ALA A 138 -10.12 -8.88 10.35
C ALA A 138 -10.38 -9.26 8.89
N GLY A 139 -11.48 -8.77 8.30
CA GLY A 139 -11.78 -9.05 6.89
C GLY A 139 -10.84 -8.35 5.92
N ARG A 140 -10.35 -7.13 6.22
CA ARG A 140 -9.31 -6.47 5.43
C ARG A 140 -8.02 -7.28 5.42
N PHE A 141 -7.58 -7.76 6.59
CA PHE A 141 -6.38 -8.57 6.73
C PHE A 141 -6.52 -9.95 6.04
N LEU A 142 -7.67 -10.61 6.20
CA LEU A 142 -7.89 -11.97 5.71
C LEU A 142 -8.33 -12.05 4.26
N PHE A 143 -9.30 -11.23 3.83
CA PHE A 143 -9.87 -11.30 2.47
C PHE A 143 -9.27 -10.27 1.52
N GLY A 144 -8.73 -9.17 2.05
CA GLY A 144 -8.08 -8.14 1.24
C GLY A 144 -7.01 -8.71 0.31
N PRO A 145 -6.03 -9.47 0.83
CA PRO A 145 -4.97 -10.03 -0.01
C PRO A 145 -5.51 -10.93 -1.12
N ALA A 146 -6.43 -11.85 -0.83
CA ALA A 146 -7.03 -12.71 -1.87
C ALA A 146 -7.70 -11.89 -2.98
N ILE A 147 -8.47 -10.86 -2.61
CA ILE A 147 -9.16 -9.99 -3.59
C ILE A 147 -8.14 -9.20 -4.41
N THR A 148 -7.14 -8.60 -3.78
CA THR A 148 -6.07 -7.86 -4.47
C THR A 148 -5.26 -8.77 -5.39
N ILE A 149 -4.86 -9.95 -4.93
CA ILE A 149 -4.13 -10.95 -5.74
C ILE A 149 -4.94 -11.29 -6.98
N LEU A 150 -6.22 -11.63 -6.85
CA LEU A 150 -7.05 -11.97 -8.00
C LEU A 150 -7.15 -10.83 -9.03
N HIS A 151 -7.35 -9.59 -8.57
CA HIS A 151 -7.44 -8.43 -9.47
C HIS A 151 -6.10 -8.12 -10.14
N VAL A 152 -5.00 -8.14 -9.38
CA VAL A 152 -3.67 -7.88 -9.93
C VAL A 152 -3.28 -8.98 -10.90
N TRP A 153 -3.50 -10.26 -10.60
CA TRP A 153 -3.10 -11.36 -11.48
C TRP A 153 -3.95 -11.46 -12.76
N ALA A 154 -5.18 -10.93 -12.76
CA ALA A 154 -5.97 -10.79 -13.99
C ALA A 154 -5.25 -9.92 -15.04
N ASP A 155 -4.34 -9.04 -14.61
CA ASP A 155 -3.50 -8.22 -15.48
C ASP A 155 -2.56 -9.03 -16.39
N ILE A 156 -2.24 -10.28 -16.05
CA ILE A 156 -1.51 -11.19 -16.94
C ILE A 156 -2.27 -11.36 -18.28
N PHE A 157 -3.60 -11.38 -18.22
CA PHE A 157 -4.46 -11.62 -19.38
C PHE A 157 -4.94 -10.31 -20.02
N THR A 158 -5.28 -9.30 -19.22
CA THR A 158 -5.81 -8.03 -19.72
C THR A 158 -4.70 -7.06 -20.11
N GLY A 159 -3.57 -7.10 -19.41
CA GLY A 159 -2.43 -6.19 -19.58
C GLY A 159 -1.84 -6.19 -20.99
N PRO A 160 -1.64 -7.33 -21.67
CA PRO A 160 -1.15 -7.35 -23.05
C PRO A 160 -2.03 -6.57 -24.02
N GLY A 161 -3.36 -6.62 -23.84
CA GLY A 161 -4.30 -5.84 -24.66
C GLY A 161 -4.24 -4.33 -24.40
N GLN A 162 -3.89 -3.93 -23.17
CA GLN A 162 -3.87 -2.53 -22.75
C GLN A 162 -2.50 -1.85 -22.92
N ARG A 163 -1.42 -2.59 -22.67
CA ARG A 163 -0.03 -2.08 -22.57
C ARG A 163 0.96 -2.86 -23.45
N GLY A 164 0.48 -3.80 -24.26
CA GLY A 164 1.29 -4.55 -25.21
C GLY A 164 2.42 -5.36 -24.56
N TRP A 165 3.56 -5.41 -25.25
CA TRP A 165 4.74 -6.16 -24.81
C TRP A 165 5.29 -5.72 -23.45
N ARG A 166 5.06 -4.47 -23.03
CA ARG A 166 5.50 -3.97 -21.72
C ARG A 166 4.84 -4.73 -20.57
N ALA A 167 3.55 -5.04 -20.67
CA ALA A 167 2.86 -5.85 -19.65
C ALA A 167 3.43 -7.26 -19.57
N VAL A 168 3.65 -7.90 -20.73
CA VAL A 168 4.24 -9.25 -20.81
C VAL A 168 5.63 -9.26 -20.16
N ARG A 169 6.50 -8.30 -20.49
CA ARG A 169 7.84 -8.19 -19.89
C ARG A 169 7.78 -7.99 -18.38
N THR A 170 6.85 -7.17 -17.90
CA THR A 170 6.69 -6.88 -16.46
C THR A 170 6.35 -8.16 -15.69
N TRP A 171 5.41 -8.95 -16.19
CA TRP A 171 5.03 -10.21 -15.57
C TRP A 171 6.08 -11.30 -15.74
N ALA A 172 6.73 -11.39 -16.90
CA ALA A 172 7.83 -12.34 -17.09
C ALA A 172 8.97 -12.07 -16.11
N GLU A 173 9.40 -10.82 -15.96
CA GLU A 173 10.45 -10.42 -15.01
C GLU A 173 10.04 -10.79 -13.58
N HIS A 174 8.84 -10.42 -13.15
CA HIS A 174 8.34 -10.74 -11.80
C HIS A 174 8.27 -12.24 -11.52
N LEU A 175 7.67 -13.02 -12.44
CA LEU A 175 7.50 -14.47 -12.27
C LEU A 175 8.84 -15.20 -12.30
N THR A 176 9.79 -14.78 -13.13
CA THR A 176 11.14 -15.33 -13.13
C THR A 176 11.86 -15.03 -11.81
N LEU A 177 11.84 -13.79 -11.35
CA LEU A 177 12.45 -13.42 -10.06
C LEU A 177 11.80 -14.16 -8.89
N LEU A 178 10.46 -14.29 -8.91
CA LEU A 178 9.73 -15.00 -7.87
C LEU A 178 10.07 -16.50 -7.86
N ALA A 179 10.14 -17.14 -9.02
CA ALA A 179 10.54 -18.54 -9.12
C ALA A 179 11.95 -18.78 -8.59
N LEU A 180 12.91 -17.92 -8.96
CA LEU A 180 14.29 -17.99 -8.46
C LEU A 180 14.36 -17.76 -6.95
N LEU A 181 13.61 -16.78 -6.42
CA LEU A 181 13.54 -16.51 -4.99
C LEU A 181 12.97 -17.71 -4.23
N LEU A 182 11.84 -18.26 -4.67
CA LEU A 182 11.19 -19.39 -3.99
C LEU A 182 12.06 -20.64 -4.01
N TRP A 183 12.71 -20.93 -5.14
CA TRP A 183 13.69 -22.01 -5.23
C TRP A 183 14.84 -21.81 -4.24
N TRP A 184 15.48 -20.63 -4.27
CA TRP A 184 16.61 -20.33 -3.39
C TRP A 184 16.22 -20.38 -1.91
N VAL A 185 15.08 -19.79 -1.53
CA VAL A 185 14.55 -19.86 -0.17
C VAL A 185 14.36 -21.32 0.26
N GLY A 186 13.77 -22.15 -0.60
CA GLY A 186 13.57 -23.58 -0.33
C GLY A 186 14.87 -24.31 -0.06
N GLU A 187 15.88 -24.11 -0.91
CA GLU A 187 17.21 -24.72 -0.76
C GLU A 187 17.91 -24.28 0.53
N GLN A 188 17.89 -22.98 0.86
CA GLN A 188 18.65 -22.47 2.01
C GLN A 188 17.98 -22.71 3.36
N SER A 189 16.64 -22.64 3.41
CA SER A 189 15.90 -22.65 4.69
C SER A 189 15.06 -23.90 4.90
N GLY A 190 14.73 -24.65 3.84
CA GLY A 190 13.71 -25.70 3.87
C GLY A 190 12.27 -25.20 3.91
N ILE A 191 12.03 -23.88 3.80
CA ILE A 191 10.68 -23.34 3.66
C ILE A 191 10.14 -23.74 2.29
N SER A 192 9.04 -24.49 2.25
CA SER A 192 8.40 -24.83 0.97
C SER A 192 7.81 -23.59 0.30
N SER A 193 7.72 -23.59 -1.04
CA SER A 193 7.16 -22.46 -1.79
C SER A 193 5.74 -22.11 -1.34
N LEU A 194 4.91 -23.12 -1.05
CA LEU A 194 3.54 -22.89 -0.55
C LEU A 194 3.54 -22.24 0.83
N HIS A 195 4.45 -22.64 1.73
CA HIS A 195 4.58 -22.02 3.04
C HIS A 195 5.03 -20.56 2.90
N TYR A 196 6.04 -20.27 2.07
CA TYR A 196 6.47 -18.89 1.85
C TYR A 196 5.33 -18.03 1.30
N LEU A 197 4.59 -18.53 0.30
CA LEU A 197 3.48 -17.79 -0.29
C LEU A 197 2.36 -17.53 0.74
N PHE A 198 1.84 -18.57 1.38
CA PHE A 198 0.61 -18.45 2.16
C PHE A 198 0.81 -18.18 3.65
N ALA A 199 1.94 -18.57 4.24
CA ALA A 199 2.23 -18.32 5.65
C ALA A 199 3.14 -17.10 5.89
N VAL A 200 3.82 -16.60 4.86
CA VAL A 200 4.66 -15.38 4.95
C VAL A 200 4.12 -14.26 4.07
N ALA A 201 4.12 -14.41 2.75
CA ALA A 201 3.81 -13.32 1.82
C ALA A 201 2.34 -12.86 1.90
N TYR A 202 1.40 -13.80 2.03
CA TYR A 202 -0.04 -13.49 2.15
C TYR A 202 -0.37 -12.68 3.41
N PRO A 203 -0.01 -13.12 4.63
CA PRO A 203 -0.24 -12.32 5.84
C PRO A 203 0.58 -11.04 5.86
N ALA A 204 1.75 -10.99 5.21
CA ALA A 204 2.49 -9.73 5.02
C ALA A 204 1.67 -8.72 4.20
N LEU A 205 1.04 -9.17 3.11
CA LEU A 205 0.16 -8.32 2.30
C LEU A 205 -1.05 -7.89 3.12
N GLY A 206 -1.65 -8.79 3.91
CA GLY A 206 -2.73 -8.45 4.84
C GLY A 206 -2.32 -7.37 5.84
N LEU A 207 -1.11 -7.48 6.41
CA LEU A 207 -0.55 -6.50 7.33
C LEU A 207 -0.28 -5.16 6.64
N ALA A 208 0.23 -5.14 5.41
CA ALA A 208 0.39 -3.91 4.62
C ALA A 208 -0.96 -3.25 4.31
N MET A 209 -1.99 -4.04 3.99
CA MET A 209 -3.33 -3.53 3.70
C MET A 209 -4.02 -2.89 4.91
N LEU A 210 -3.59 -3.19 6.14
CA LEU A 210 -4.06 -2.47 7.34
C LEU A 210 -3.63 -1.00 7.37
N ARG A 211 -2.52 -0.64 6.71
CA ARG A 211 -2.12 0.75 6.51
C ARG A 211 -3.25 1.53 5.83
N SER A 212 -3.69 1.00 4.69
CA SER A 212 -4.77 1.50 3.84
C SER A 212 -6.19 1.19 4.30
N PHE A 213 -6.37 0.66 5.52
CA PHE A 213 -7.69 0.24 5.99
C PHE A 213 -8.69 1.39 6.02
N TYR A 214 -8.24 2.56 6.46
CA TYR A 214 -9.07 3.77 6.53
C TYR A 214 -8.23 5.03 6.30
N GLU A 215 -7.40 4.99 5.26
CA GLU A 215 -6.67 6.17 4.77
C GLU A 215 -7.58 7.15 4.05
N HIS A 216 -8.66 6.62 3.47
CA HIS A 216 -9.63 7.38 2.71
C HIS A 216 -11.07 7.22 3.21
N ARG A 217 -11.82 8.33 3.18
CA ARG A 217 -13.27 8.37 3.37
C ARG A 217 -13.94 9.19 2.25
N PRO A 218 -15.18 8.89 1.83
CA PRO A 218 -15.90 9.72 0.90
C PRO A 218 -16.19 11.09 1.54
N ALA A 219 -15.89 12.14 0.79
CA ALA A 219 -16.20 13.52 1.16
C ALA A 219 -16.32 14.36 -0.11
N HIS A 220 -17.07 15.46 -0.06
CA HIS A 220 -17.21 16.35 -1.22
C HIS A 220 -15.86 16.91 -1.67
N LEU A 221 -15.14 17.56 -0.75
CA LEU A 221 -13.84 18.15 -1.04
C LEU A 221 -12.75 17.07 -1.04
N PRO A 222 -11.86 17.02 -2.07
CA PRO A 222 -10.79 16.03 -2.17
C PRO A 222 -9.92 15.92 -0.90
N GLY A 223 -9.46 17.06 -0.37
CA GLY A 223 -8.64 17.06 0.85
C GLY A 223 -9.34 16.42 2.06
N HIS A 224 -10.67 16.51 2.16
CA HIS A 224 -11.44 15.92 3.27
C HIS A 224 -11.52 14.40 3.23
N ARG A 225 -11.07 13.81 2.13
CA ARG A 225 -11.03 12.36 1.92
C ARG A 225 -9.81 11.74 2.57
N ILE A 226 -8.74 12.50 2.85
CA ILE A 226 -7.41 11.96 3.18
C ILE A 226 -7.10 12.13 4.66
N VAL A 227 -6.80 11.01 5.33
CA VAL A 227 -6.60 11.00 6.78
C VAL A 227 -5.22 11.52 7.18
N VAL A 228 -5.12 12.10 8.37
CA VAL A 228 -3.88 12.06 9.15
C VAL A 228 -4.05 11.08 10.30
N ASN A 229 -3.35 9.96 10.26
CA ASN A 229 -3.39 8.96 11.32
C ASN A 229 -2.10 9.04 12.17
N GLN A 230 -2.16 9.66 13.34
CA GLN A 230 -1.03 9.76 14.27
C GLN A 230 -0.79 8.42 15.00
N ALA A 231 0.00 7.54 14.38
CA ALA A 231 0.25 6.21 14.91
C ALA A 231 1.39 6.14 15.92
N GLY A 232 1.40 5.08 16.73
CA GLY A 232 2.51 4.75 17.64
C GLY A 232 3.79 4.34 16.89
N LEU A 233 4.93 4.32 17.60
CA LEU A 233 6.26 4.11 17.01
C LEU A 233 6.35 2.86 16.14
N PHE A 234 5.82 1.72 16.60
CA PHE A 234 5.81 0.47 15.85
C PHE A 234 5.22 0.64 14.45
N TRP A 235 4.00 1.19 14.35
CA TRP A 235 3.30 1.40 13.09
C TRP A 235 3.97 2.46 12.22
N ARG A 236 4.49 3.52 12.83
CA ARG A 236 5.25 4.57 12.14
C ARG A 236 6.51 4.03 11.49
N LEU A 237 7.21 3.09 12.13
CA LEU A 237 8.37 2.43 11.54
C LEU A 237 7.94 1.43 10.46
N LEU A 238 6.95 0.59 10.74
CA LEU A 238 6.46 -0.43 9.80
C LEU A 238 5.95 0.17 8.49
N TYR A 239 5.23 1.29 8.56
CA TYR A 239 4.64 1.98 7.41
C TYR A 239 5.42 3.21 6.95
N LEU A 240 6.60 3.44 7.53
CA LEU A 240 7.49 4.54 7.18
C LEU A 240 6.75 5.89 7.20
N ASN A 241 6.06 6.17 8.31
CA ASN A 241 5.24 7.36 8.54
C ASN A 241 4.17 7.68 7.46
N ASN A 242 3.92 6.80 6.49
CA ASN A 242 2.89 7.02 5.46
C ASN A 242 1.47 7.07 6.03
N ASN A 243 1.29 6.65 7.29
CA ASN A 243 0.08 6.85 8.08
C ASN A 243 -0.30 8.34 8.25
N TYR A 244 0.63 9.29 8.11
CA TYR A 244 0.31 10.71 7.95
C TYR A 244 -0.14 10.99 6.51
N HIS A 245 -1.20 10.30 6.07
CA HIS A 245 -1.50 10.14 4.65
C HIS A 245 -1.80 11.45 3.92
N ALA A 246 -2.45 12.42 4.58
CA ALA A 246 -2.66 13.74 4.02
C ALA A 246 -1.35 14.52 3.79
N VAL A 247 -0.31 14.30 4.61
CA VAL A 247 1.03 14.86 4.36
C VAL A 247 1.64 14.20 3.14
N HIS A 248 1.49 12.87 3.05
CA HIS A 248 1.98 12.10 1.92
C HIS A 248 1.38 12.58 0.60
N HIS A 249 0.06 12.74 0.51
CA HIS A 249 -0.59 13.29 -0.69
C HIS A 249 -0.21 14.75 -0.96
N ALA A 250 -0.06 15.58 0.09
CA ALA A 250 0.31 16.98 -0.09
C ALA A 250 1.75 17.17 -0.59
N VAL A 251 2.68 16.28 -0.22
CA VAL A 251 4.09 16.31 -0.63
C VAL A 251 4.59 14.87 -0.89
N PRO A 252 4.21 14.22 -2.03
CA PRO A 252 4.47 12.79 -2.26
C PRO A 252 5.95 12.40 -2.22
N GLY A 253 6.82 13.28 -2.68
CA GLY A 253 8.26 13.06 -2.69
C GLY A 253 8.98 13.42 -1.39
N LEU A 254 8.26 13.64 -0.29
CA LEU A 254 8.85 13.88 1.04
C LEU A 254 9.33 12.55 1.63
N ALA A 255 10.56 12.49 2.10
CA ALA A 255 11.11 11.27 2.67
C ALA A 255 10.37 10.86 3.95
N TRP A 256 10.16 9.55 4.15
CA TRP A 256 9.41 9.03 5.30
C TRP A 256 9.79 9.61 6.67
N TYR A 257 11.07 9.88 6.95
CA TYR A 257 11.50 10.42 8.24
C TYR A 257 11.26 11.93 8.37
N GLN A 258 11.00 12.64 7.27
CA GLN A 258 10.66 14.07 7.25
C GLN A 258 9.15 14.28 7.40
N ILE A 259 8.32 13.29 7.07
CA ILE A 259 6.85 13.36 7.17
C ILE A 259 6.37 13.85 8.55
N PRO A 260 6.84 13.30 9.70
CA PRO A 260 6.38 13.77 11.00
C PRO A 260 6.82 15.22 11.30
N VAL A 261 8.01 15.62 10.86
CA VAL A 261 8.51 16.99 11.03
C VAL A 261 7.62 17.96 10.28
N PHE A 262 7.29 17.63 9.02
CA PHE A 262 6.40 18.43 8.19
C PHE A 262 5.00 18.53 8.80
N TRP A 263 4.45 17.41 9.29
CA TRP A 263 3.18 17.37 10.01
C TRP A 263 3.16 18.34 11.18
N HIS A 264 4.17 18.29 12.06
CA HIS A 264 4.19 19.14 13.25
C HIS A 264 4.34 20.63 12.91
N ALA A 265 5.07 20.97 11.84
CA ALA A 265 5.23 22.34 11.39
C ALA A 265 3.95 22.92 10.73
N HIS A 266 3.13 22.09 10.08
CA HIS A 266 1.98 22.54 9.27
C HIS A 266 0.63 21.99 9.77
N ARG A 267 0.57 21.50 11.02
CA ARG A 267 -0.59 20.78 11.58
C ARG A 267 -1.91 21.51 11.38
N GLU A 268 -1.96 22.79 11.73
CA GLU A 268 -3.20 23.59 11.69
C GLU A 268 -3.71 23.74 10.25
N GLN A 269 -2.80 24.04 9.32
CA GLN A 269 -3.13 24.16 7.90
C GLN A 269 -3.64 22.84 7.32
N LEU A 270 -2.93 21.73 7.59
CA LEU A 270 -3.31 20.41 7.08
C LEU A 270 -4.67 19.96 7.61
N LEU A 271 -4.95 20.20 8.89
CA LEU A 271 -6.25 19.87 9.49
C LEU A 271 -7.40 20.73 8.95
N ALA A 272 -7.13 22.01 8.66
CA ALA A 272 -8.09 22.88 8.02
C ALA A 272 -8.41 22.39 6.59
N THR A 273 -7.39 21.96 5.84
CA THR A 273 -7.57 21.48 4.45
C THR A 273 -8.15 20.08 4.34
N ASN A 274 -7.97 19.22 5.35
CA ASN A 274 -8.47 17.85 5.32
C ASN A 274 -9.80 17.63 6.09
N GLY A 275 -10.48 18.73 6.44
CA GLY A 275 -11.77 18.66 7.12
C GLY A 275 -11.68 17.97 8.48
N GLN A 276 -10.57 18.20 9.20
CA GLN A 276 -10.27 17.60 10.50
C GLN A 276 -10.28 16.07 10.47
N PHE A 277 -9.99 15.44 9.31
CA PHE A 277 -9.95 13.98 9.22
C PHE A 277 -8.68 13.44 9.88
N HIS A 278 -8.77 13.19 11.19
CA HIS A 278 -7.64 12.86 12.03
C HIS A 278 -7.94 11.65 12.92
N LEU A 279 -6.99 10.72 12.98
CA LEU A 279 -7.06 9.50 13.79
C LEU A 279 -5.86 9.40 14.73
N GLN A 280 -6.10 8.81 15.91
CA GLN A 280 -5.08 8.59 16.95
C GLN A 280 -4.53 7.16 16.89
N GLY A 281 -3.96 6.81 15.75
CA GLY A 281 -3.25 5.55 15.55
C GLY A 281 -4.12 4.36 15.19
N TYR A 282 -3.44 3.29 14.75
CA TYR A 282 -4.08 2.03 14.34
C TYR A 282 -4.68 1.25 15.52
N GLY A 283 -4.23 1.46 16.76
CA GLY A 283 -4.71 0.70 17.92
C GLY A 283 -6.21 0.87 18.17
N SER A 284 -6.72 2.11 18.15
CA SER A 284 -8.16 2.35 18.33
C SER A 284 -8.97 1.83 17.14
N LEU A 285 -8.44 1.95 15.92
CA LEU A 285 -9.08 1.41 14.72
C LEU A 285 -9.18 -0.12 14.80
N PHE A 286 -8.08 -0.77 15.15
CA PHE A 286 -7.96 -2.22 15.29
C PHE A 286 -9.02 -2.77 16.25
N TRP A 287 -9.06 -2.27 17.49
CA TRP A 287 -9.95 -2.83 18.51
C TRP A 287 -11.42 -2.52 18.28
N ARG A 288 -11.76 -1.32 17.78
CA ARG A 288 -13.16 -0.93 17.53
C ARG A 288 -13.73 -1.63 16.30
N HIS A 289 -12.91 -1.85 15.28
CA HIS A 289 -13.33 -2.34 13.98
C HIS A 289 -12.79 -3.73 13.65
N LEU A 290 -12.35 -4.50 14.66
CA LEU A 290 -11.86 -5.86 14.45
C LEU A 290 -12.87 -6.71 13.67
N PHE A 291 -14.13 -6.67 14.13
CA PHE A 291 -15.27 -7.36 13.52
C PHE A 291 -16.46 -6.44 13.20
N ARG A 292 -16.28 -5.12 13.36
CA ARG A 292 -17.33 -4.13 13.09
C ARG A 292 -16.92 -3.26 11.89
N PRO A 293 -17.76 -3.14 10.85
CA PRO A 293 -17.48 -2.26 9.74
C PRO A 293 -17.16 -0.84 10.20
N ILE A 294 -16.16 -0.19 9.59
CA ILE A 294 -15.82 1.20 9.87
C ILE A 294 -16.80 2.18 9.23
N ASP A 295 -17.29 1.85 8.03
CA ASP A 295 -18.29 2.60 7.28
C ASP A 295 -19.01 1.69 6.27
N SER A 296 -19.88 2.29 5.45
CA SER A 296 -20.58 1.59 4.37
C SER A 296 -19.62 1.29 3.21
N PRO A 297 -19.66 0.09 2.62
CA PRO A 297 -18.96 -0.21 1.37
C PRO A 297 -19.59 0.46 0.15
N GLU A 298 -20.87 0.84 0.21
CA GLU A 298 -21.54 1.60 -0.85
C GLU A 298 -21.07 3.05 -0.81
N HIS A 299 -20.57 3.58 -1.93
CA HIS A 299 -20.15 4.98 -2.03
C HIS A 299 -21.38 5.89 -1.91
N PRO A 300 -21.38 6.94 -1.05
CA PRO A 300 -22.55 7.80 -0.85
C PRO A 300 -22.86 8.76 -2.02
N GLY A 301 -22.26 8.55 -3.20
CA GLY A 301 -22.20 9.55 -4.28
C GLY A 301 -21.35 10.77 -3.92
N LEU A 302 -21.20 11.71 -4.86
CA LEU A 302 -20.48 12.98 -4.67
C LEU A 302 -21.45 14.18 -4.55
N GLY A 303 -22.76 13.92 -4.50
CA GLY A 303 -23.82 14.93 -4.65
C GLY A 303 -23.77 15.69 -5.99
N ASP A 304 -24.49 16.79 -6.09
CA ASP A 304 -24.67 17.59 -7.34
C ASP A 304 -23.40 18.30 -7.84
N ALA A 305 -22.30 18.23 -7.08
CA ALA A 305 -21.00 18.80 -7.43
C ALA A 305 -19.95 17.70 -7.69
N GLY A 306 -20.35 16.58 -8.29
CA GLY A 306 -19.40 15.58 -8.80
C GLY A 306 -18.36 16.23 -9.72
N PRO A 307 -17.14 15.66 -9.83
CA PRO A 307 -16.15 16.14 -10.77
C PRO A 307 -16.82 16.22 -12.14
N GLN A 308 -16.66 17.36 -12.82
CA GLN A 308 -17.12 17.52 -14.19
C GLN A 308 -16.31 16.60 -15.11
N ALA A 309 -16.54 15.30 -15.03
CA ALA A 309 -16.18 14.35 -16.06
C ALA A 309 -17.23 14.48 -17.18
N ARG A 310 -17.25 15.64 -17.84
CA ARG A 310 -17.94 15.81 -19.11
C ARG A 310 -16.91 15.94 -20.22
N SER A 311 -16.83 14.86 -21.00
CA SER A 311 -16.44 14.80 -22.41
C SER A 311 -15.07 15.34 -22.80
N ALA A 312 -14.15 14.42 -23.07
CA ALA A 312 -13.39 14.45 -24.32
C ALA A 312 -13.40 13.03 -24.90
N LYS A 313 -14.08 12.88 -26.04
CA LYS A 313 -13.88 11.78 -26.98
C LYS A 313 -12.49 11.90 -27.60
#